data_AF-A0A7M7PBG5-F1
#
_entry.id   AF-A0A7M7PBG5-F1
#
_cell.length_a   1.000
_cell.length_b   1.000
_cell.length_c   1.000
_cell.angle_alpha   90.00
_cell.angle_beta   90.00
_cell.angle_gamma   90.00
#
_symmetry.space_group_name_H-M   'P 1'
#
loop_
_entity.id
_entity.type
_entity.pdbx_description
1 polymer ?
#
loop_
_entity_poly.entity_id
_entity_poly.type
_entity_poly.pdbx_seq_one_letter_code
_entity_poly.pdbx_strand_id
1 'polypeptide(L)'
;MPAVFLANYVFYVWLLFLVPHAEGLGIDPSRAVLLSSIAGIAGTVGSIVFLVLLHFNYDTTIIIIFCCLVSAISFFLDTLSSTFVFLAVMAGVQGLALFVVRTISSVMAKLAVRDAQNIPSALSLFFFLEAVGVGAGDTISGHIYDVTSSMHTVFISFGIALVVATANLIIFAILVCYKASVKSDS
;
A
#
# COMPACT_ATOMS: atom_id res chain seq x y z
N MET A 1 13.88 -1.30 4.59
CA MET A 1 13.46 -0.55 3.39
C MET A 1 12.27 0.31 3.75
N PRO A 2 12.38 1.65 3.64
CA PRO A 2 11.27 2.57 3.93
C PRO A 2 9.98 2.22 3.18
N ALA A 3 10.06 1.74 1.93
CA ALA A 3 8.88 1.37 1.16
C ALA A 3 8.02 0.27 1.80
N VAL A 4 8.63 -0.79 2.35
CA VAL A 4 7.90 -1.89 3.00
C VAL A 4 7.20 -1.42 4.27
N PHE A 5 7.88 -0.59 5.06
CA PHE A 5 7.33 0.00 6.26
C PHE A 5 6.12 0.91 5.92
N LEU A 6 6.30 1.85 4.98
CA LEU A 6 5.28 2.82 4.60
C LEU A 6 4.08 2.19 3.89
N ALA A 7 4.30 1.18 3.06
CA ALA A 7 3.22 0.46 2.37
C ALA A 7 2.32 -0.30 3.34
N ASN A 8 2.92 -1.00 4.31
CA ASN A 8 2.16 -1.74 5.33
C ASN A 8 1.50 -0.80 6.35
N TYR A 9 2.20 0.26 6.76
CA TYR A 9 1.58 1.39 7.49
C TYR A 9 0.27 1.80 6.82
N VAL A 10 0.32 2.15 5.53
CA VAL A 10 -0.86 2.64 4.81
C VAL A 10 -1.94 1.57 4.73
N PHE A 11 -1.62 0.33 4.35
CA PHE A 11 -2.61 -0.74 4.17
C PHE A 11 -3.47 -0.98 5.42
N TYR A 12 -2.82 -1.20 6.56
CA TYR A 12 -3.52 -1.61 7.78
C TYR A 12 -4.31 -0.46 8.38
N VAL A 13 -3.70 0.70 8.42
CA VAL A 13 -4.31 1.90 9.00
C VAL A 13 -5.46 2.38 8.11
N TRP A 14 -5.30 2.37 6.79
CA TRP A 14 -6.40 2.64 5.87
C TRP A 14 -7.61 1.73 6.12
N LEU A 15 -7.38 0.42 6.23
CA LEU A 15 -8.45 -0.54 6.46
C LEU A 15 -9.17 -0.30 7.80
N LEU A 16 -8.45 0.15 8.82
CA LEU A 16 -8.99 0.53 10.13
C LEU A 16 -9.82 1.81 10.07
N PHE A 17 -9.32 2.84 9.40
CA PHE A 17 -9.95 4.17 9.36
C PHE A 17 -10.99 4.36 8.24
N LEU A 18 -11.16 3.38 7.34
CA LEU A 18 -12.11 3.46 6.22
C LEU A 18 -13.56 3.70 6.67
N VAL A 19 -14.04 2.93 7.66
CA VAL A 19 -15.42 3.06 8.17
C VAL A 19 -15.58 4.33 9.00
N PRO A 20 -14.71 4.63 10.00
CA PRO A 20 -14.77 5.89 10.74
C PRO A 20 -14.69 7.13 9.85
N HIS A 21 -13.96 7.08 8.74
CA HIS A 21 -13.90 8.18 7.79
C HIS A 21 -15.28 8.46 7.16
N ALA A 22 -15.96 7.43 6.68
CA ALA A 22 -17.28 7.57 6.07
C ALA A 22 -18.35 8.01 7.07
N GLU A 23 -18.32 7.46 8.29
CA GLU A 23 -19.21 7.88 9.38
C GLU A 23 -18.99 9.35 9.76
N GLY A 24 -17.72 9.79 9.82
CA GLY A 24 -17.35 11.18 10.06
C GLY A 24 -17.86 12.15 8.99
N LEU A 25 -18.18 11.65 7.79
CA LEU A 25 -18.80 12.40 6.70
C LEU A 25 -20.34 12.36 6.72
N GLY A 26 -20.94 11.77 7.75
CA GLY A 26 -22.39 11.67 7.93
C GLY A 26 -23.03 10.52 7.15
N ILE A 27 -22.26 9.55 6.65
CA ILE A 27 -22.80 8.34 6.02
C ILE A 27 -23.30 7.40 7.11
N ASP A 28 -24.49 6.84 6.91
CA ASP A 28 -25.07 5.89 7.83
C ASP A 28 -24.13 4.69 8.08
N PRO A 29 -23.94 4.25 9.34
CA PRO A 29 -23.06 3.14 9.68
C PRO A 29 -23.32 1.86 8.86
N SER A 30 -24.58 1.56 8.55
CA SER A 30 -24.94 0.38 7.74
C SER A 30 -24.36 0.44 6.32
N ARG A 31 -24.20 1.65 5.77
CA ARG A 31 -23.59 1.88 4.46
C ARG A 31 -22.08 2.03 4.57
N ALA A 32 -21.57 2.66 5.62
CA ALA A 32 -20.14 2.85 5.83
C ALA A 32 -19.39 1.50 5.87
N VAL A 33 -19.95 0.50 6.55
CA VAL A 33 -19.36 -0.87 6.60
C VAL A 33 -19.28 -1.53 5.21
N LEU A 34 -20.16 -1.17 4.27
CA LEU A 34 -20.11 -1.69 2.90
C LEU A 34 -18.83 -1.26 2.18
N LEU A 35 -18.23 -0.12 2.54
CA LEU A 35 -16.96 0.33 1.93
C LEU A 35 -15.85 -0.69 2.17
N SER A 36 -15.74 -1.25 3.37
CA SER A 36 -14.77 -2.30 3.69
C SER A 36 -15.01 -3.58 2.89
N SER A 37 -16.28 -3.91 2.64
CA SER A 37 -16.64 -5.06 1.80
C SER A 37 -16.27 -4.82 0.33
N ILE A 38 -16.56 -3.63 -0.20
CA ILE A 38 -16.18 -3.24 -1.56
C ILE A 38 -14.65 -3.26 -1.72
N ALA A 39 -13.93 -2.68 -0.77
CA ALA A 39 -12.47 -2.70 -0.72
C ALA A 39 -11.92 -4.14 -0.72
N GLY A 40 -12.48 -5.03 0.10
CA GLY A 40 -12.06 -6.43 0.18
C GLY A 40 -12.35 -7.23 -1.09
N ILE A 41 -13.52 -7.04 -1.70
CA ILE A 41 -13.87 -7.68 -2.98
C ILE A 41 -12.94 -7.18 -4.09
N ALA A 42 -12.78 -5.86 -4.21
CA ALA A 42 -11.90 -5.25 -5.20
C ALA A 42 -10.44 -5.68 -5.01
N GLY A 43 -9.96 -5.76 -3.76
CA GLY A 43 -8.63 -6.25 -3.43
C GLY A 43 -8.41 -7.73 -3.76
N THR A 44 -9.44 -8.57 -3.60
CA THR A 44 -9.40 -9.97 -4.04
C THR A 44 -9.27 -10.04 -5.57
N VAL A 45 -10.06 -9.26 -6.30
CA VAL A 45 -9.97 -9.16 -7.76
C VAL A 45 -8.59 -8.66 -8.19
N GLY A 46 -8.06 -7.61 -7.56
CA GLY A 46 -6.73 -7.08 -7.83
C GLY A 46 -5.62 -8.10 -7.60
N SER A 47 -5.73 -8.90 -6.53
CA SER A 47 -4.80 -9.99 -6.23
C SER A 47 -4.84 -11.11 -7.29
N ILE A 48 -6.02 -11.45 -7.80
CA ILE A 48 -6.16 -12.43 -8.89
C ILE A 48 -5.53 -11.89 -10.18
N VAL A 49 -5.80 -10.64 -10.54
CA VAL A 49 -5.19 -9.98 -11.70
C VAL A 49 -3.67 -9.96 -11.57
N PHE A 50 -3.16 -9.66 -10.38
CA PHE A 50 -1.73 -9.70 -10.10
C PHE A 50 -1.11 -11.09 -10.31
N LEU A 51 -1.76 -12.16 -9.83
CA LEU A 51 -1.31 -13.53 -10.07
C LEU A 51 -1.27 -13.87 -11.56
N VAL A 52 -2.25 -13.41 -12.34
CA VAL A 52 -2.27 -13.57 -13.80
C VAL A 52 -1.11 -12.81 -14.44
N LEU A 53 -0.83 -11.57 -14.02
CA LEU A 53 0.32 -10.80 -14.52
C LEU A 53 1.66 -11.49 -14.20
N LEU A 54 1.78 -12.11 -13.02
CA LEU A 54 2.95 -12.91 -12.67
C LEU A 54 3.11 -14.13 -13.59
N HIS A 55 2.01 -14.78 -13.99
CA HIS A 55 2.06 -15.90 -14.93
C HIS A 55 2.62 -15.49 -16.30
N PHE A 56 2.35 -14.26 -16.74
CA PHE A 56 2.92 -13.67 -17.97
C PHE A 56 4.33 -13.10 -17.80
N ASN A 57 5.00 -13.31 -16.66
CA ASN A 57 6.36 -12.81 -16.36
C ASN A 57 6.50 -11.28 -16.40
N TYR A 58 5.44 -10.53 -16.09
CA TYR A 58 5.57 -9.08 -15.87
C TYR A 58 6.42 -8.79 -14.62
N ASP A 59 7.22 -7.72 -14.67
CA ASP A 59 8.06 -7.32 -13.54
C ASP A 59 7.19 -6.89 -12.35
N THR A 60 7.31 -7.66 -11.26
CA THR A 60 6.53 -7.45 -10.04
C THR A 60 6.80 -6.08 -9.41
N THR A 61 8.02 -5.56 -9.52
CA THR A 61 8.41 -4.26 -8.97
C THR A 61 7.69 -3.13 -9.69
N ILE A 62 7.60 -3.22 -11.03
CA ILE A 62 6.90 -2.23 -11.85
C ILE A 62 5.40 -2.23 -11.52
N ILE A 63 4.80 -3.41 -11.38
CA ILE A 63 3.38 -3.53 -11.00
C ILE A 63 3.13 -2.88 -9.64
N ILE A 64 3.98 -3.16 -8.63
CA ILE A 64 3.84 -2.57 -7.29
C ILE A 64 3.99 -1.04 -7.34
N ILE A 65 4.97 -0.51 -8.09
CA ILE A 65 5.14 0.94 -8.29
C ILE A 65 3.88 1.55 -8.88
N PHE A 66 3.30 0.93 -9.91
CA PHE A 66 2.05 1.39 -10.51
C PHE A 66 0.89 1.39 -9.52
N CYS A 67 0.72 0.30 -8.76
CA CYS A 67 -0.33 0.20 -7.74
C CYS A 67 -0.14 1.23 -6.60
N CYS A 68 1.10 1.51 -6.17
CA CYS A 68 1.39 2.55 -5.19
C CYS A 68 0.99 3.94 -5.71
N LEU A 69 1.29 4.26 -6.98
CA LEU A 69 0.90 5.53 -7.60
C LEU A 69 -0.61 5.68 -7.72
N VAL A 70 -1.30 4.65 -8.22
CA VAL A 70 -2.77 4.65 -8.35
C VAL A 70 -3.43 4.84 -6.98
N SER A 71 -2.93 4.14 -5.95
CA SER A 71 -3.44 4.27 -4.59
C SER A 71 -3.18 5.67 -4.03
N ALA A 72 -1.98 6.23 -4.22
CA ALA A 72 -1.63 7.57 -3.75
C ALA A 72 -2.53 8.65 -4.37
N ILE A 73 -2.75 8.58 -5.69
CA ILE A 73 -3.65 9.49 -6.41
C ILE A 73 -5.07 9.34 -5.86
N SER A 74 -5.54 8.11 -5.67
CA SER A 74 -6.88 7.88 -5.12
C SER A 74 -7.05 8.49 -3.72
N PHE A 75 -6.05 8.40 -2.84
CA PHE A 75 -6.10 9.04 -1.53
C PHE A 75 -6.19 10.57 -1.59
N PHE A 76 -5.52 11.20 -2.55
CA PHE A 76 -5.66 12.65 -2.75
C PHE A 76 -7.01 13.03 -3.36
N LEU A 77 -7.58 12.18 -4.21
CA LEU A 77 -8.90 12.40 -4.79
C LEU A 77 -10.02 12.16 -3.77
N ASP A 78 -9.82 11.28 -2.80
CA ASP A 78 -10.80 10.93 -1.76
C ASP A 78 -11.33 12.16 -1.01
N THR A 79 -10.51 13.21 -0.86
CA THR A 79 -10.90 14.46 -0.19
C THR A 79 -11.83 15.37 -1.00
N LEU A 80 -12.14 15.03 -2.26
CA LEU A 80 -12.92 15.90 -3.15
C LEU A 80 -14.43 15.77 -2.98
N SER A 81 -14.93 14.65 -2.44
CA SER A 81 -16.37 14.45 -2.27
C SER A 81 -16.68 13.54 -1.08
N SER A 82 -17.74 13.90 -0.36
CA SER A 82 -18.27 13.13 0.76
C SER A 82 -19.41 12.18 0.38
N THR A 83 -19.68 12.01 -0.92
CA THR A 83 -20.78 11.15 -1.38
C THR A 83 -20.40 9.68 -1.26
N PHE A 84 -21.30 8.85 -0.72
CA PHE A 84 -21.08 7.41 -0.60
C PHE A 84 -20.59 6.73 -1.89
N VAL A 85 -21.19 7.07 -3.04
CA VAL A 85 -20.82 6.48 -4.34
C VAL A 85 -19.38 6.82 -4.70
N PHE A 86 -18.92 8.03 -4.40
CA PHE A 86 -17.57 8.47 -4.66
C PHE A 86 -16.56 7.71 -3.78
N LEU A 87 -16.83 7.67 -2.46
CA LEU A 87 -16.00 6.93 -1.51
C LEU A 87 -15.97 5.42 -1.82
N ALA A 88 -17.08 4.85 -2.30
CA ALA A 88 -17.14 3.45 -2.71
C ALA A 88 -16.23 3.16 -3.91
N VAL A 89 -16.19 4.06 -4.91
CA VAL A 89 -15.27 3.94 -6.04
C VAL A 89 -13.82 4.09 -5.57
N MET A 90 -13.53 5.08 -4.71
CA MET A 90 -12.18 5.28 -4.17
C MET A 90 -11.71 4.09 -3.34
N ALA A 91 -12.55 3.58 -2.43
CA ALA A 91 -12.27 2.37 -1.65
C ALA A 91 -12.05 1.14 -2.53
N GLY A 92 -12.80 1.02 -3.64
CA GLY A 92 -12.61 -0.04 -4.63
C GLY A 92 -11.25 0.06 -5.35
N VAL A 93 -10.89 1.25 -5.84
CA VAL A 93 -9.60 1.50 -6.51
C VAL A 93 -8.43 1.27 -5.54
N GLN A 94 -8.52 1.80 -4.32
CA GLN A 94 -7.55 1.61 -3.25
C GLN A 94 -7.44 0.12 -2.90
N GLY A 95 -8.55 -0.59 -2.71
CA GLY A 95 -8.56 -2.02 -2.43
C GLY A 95 -7.88 -2.83 -3.51
N LEU A 96 -8.22 -2.60 -4.78
CA LEU A 96 -7.63 -3.28 -5.92
C LEU A 96 -6.10 -3.15 -5.95
N ALA A 97 -5.58 -1.97 -5.65
CA ALA A 97 -4.14 -1.69 -5.73
C ALA A 97 -3.39 -2.03 -4.43
N LEU A 98 -3.91 -1.68 -3.26
CA LEU A 98 -3.22 -1.85 -1.97
C LEU A 98 -3.04 -3.32 -1.59
N PHE A 99 -3.97 -4.22 -1.96
CA PHE A 99 -3.79 -5.66 -1.77
C PHE A 99 -2.61 -6.21 -2.56
N VAL A 100 -2.36 -5.68 -3.77
CA VAL A 100 -1.17 -6.02 -4.56
C VAL A 100 0.09 -5.44 -3.91
N VAL A 101 0.04 -4.19 -3.46
CA VAL A 101 1.15 -3.51 -2.78
C VAL A 101 1.59 -4.27 -1.51
N ARG A 102 0.67 -4.93 -0.80
CA ARG A 102 1.01 -5.76 0.38
C ARG A 102 2.03 -6.86 0.08
N THR A 103 2.13 -7.32 -1.16
CA THR A 103 3.13 -8.33 -1.55
C THR A 103 4.57 -7.83 -1.56
N ILE A 104 4.78 -6.51 -1.36
CA ILE A 104 6.10 -5.85 -1.33
C ILE A 104 7.10 -6.53 -0.39
N SER A 105 6.68 -6.99 0.79
CA SER A 105 7.56 -7.68 1.75
C SER A 105 8.24 -8.91 1.11
N SER A 106 7.45 -9.75 0.43
CA SER A 106 7.92 -10.96 -0.24
C SER A 106 8.78 -10.66 -1.47
N VAL A 107 8.39 -9.66 -2.26
CA VAL A 107 9.14 -9.26 -3.47
C VAL A 107 10.50 -8.70 -3.11
N MET A 108 10.54 -7.82 -2.10
CA MET A 108 11.80 -7.25 -1.62
C MET A 108 12.69 -8.30 -0.96
N ALA A 109 12.13 -9.26 -0.21
CA ALA A 109 12.89 -10.37 0.34
C ALA A 109 13.59 -11.19 -0.76
N LYS A 110 12.88 -11.50 -1.85
CA LYS A 110 13.44 -12.22 -3.00
C LYS A 110 14.53 -11.43 -3.72
N LEU A 111 14.38 -10.10 -3.84
CA LEU A 111 15.37 -9.24 -4.52
C LEU A 111 16.58 -8.90 -3.65
N ALA A 112 16.42 -8.85 -2.33
CA ALA A 112 17.49 -8.49 -1.40
C ALA A 112 18.55 -9.59 -1.25
N VAL A 113 18.20 -10.83 -1.56
CA VAL A 113 19.03 -12.01 -1.29
C VAL A 113 19.47 -12.68 -2.58
N ARG A 114 20.76 -13.06 -2.65
CA ARG A 114 21.32 -13.81 -3.79
C ARG A 114 21.10 -15.32 -3.70
N ASP A 115 21.17 -15.85 -2.48
CA ASP A 115 21.05 -17.29 -2.21
C ASP A 115 19.65 -17.63 -1.72
N ALA A 116 19.02 -18.63 -2.33
CA ALA A 116 17.68 -19.07 -1.96
C ALA A 116 17.59 -19.51 -0.49
N GLN A 117 18.69 -20.03 0.08
CA GLN A 117 18.73 -20.47 1.48
C GLN A 117 18.54 -19.32 2.48
N ASN A 118 18.87 -18.09 2.08
CA ASN A 118 18.78 -16.90 2.92
C ASN A 118 17.43 -16.17 2.76
N ILE A 119 16.55 -16.61 1.85
CA ILE A 119 15.22 -16.00 1.64
C ILE A 119 14.37 -16.05 2.91
N PRO A 120 14.27 -17.17 3.67
CA PRO A 120 13.48 -17.21 4.89
C PRO A 120 13.95 -16.18 5.94
N SER A 121 15.25 -16.01 6.08
CA SER A 121 15.86 -15.04 7.01
C SER A 121 15.61 -13.59 6.58
N ALA A 122 15.63 -13.30 5.28
CA ALA A 122 15.24 -11.97 4.80
C ALA A 122 13.76 -11.73 4.99
N LEU A 123 12.92 -12.71 4.69
CA LEU A 123 11.47 -12.61 4.84
C LEU A 123 11.07 -12.33 6.29
N SER A 124 11.71 -12.99 7.28
CA SER A 124 11.46 -12.71 8.69
C SER A 124 11.83 -11.28 9.08
N LEU A 125 12.93 -10.75 8.55
CA LEU A 125 13.31 -9.34 8.77
C LEU A 125 12.31 -8.37 8.13
N PHE A 126 11.82 -8.67 6.92
CA PHE A 126 10.81 -7.84 6.27
C PHE A 126 9.45 -7.89 6.99
N PHE A 127 9.03 -9.06 7.50
CA PHE A 127 7.84 -9.17 8.32
C PHE A 127 7.98 -8.48 9.67
N PHE A 128 9.17 -8.48 10.26
CA PHE A 128 9.45 -7.66 11.43
C PHE A 128 9.27 -6.17 11.13
N LEU A 129 9.82 -5.68 10.01
CA LEU A 129 9.63 -4.28 9.59
C LEU A 129 8.15 -3.94 9.29
N GLU A 130 7.41 -4.88 8.71
CA GLU A 130 5.96 -4.77 8.50
C GLU A 130 5.22 -4.62 9.82
N ALA A 131 5.51 -5.48 10.81
CA ALA A 131 4.89 -5.40 12.14
C ALA A 131 5.18 -4.05 12.83
N VAL A 132 6.41 -3.54 12.72
CA VAL A 132 6.75 -2.20 13.22
C VAL A 132 5.98 -1.11 12.46
N GLY A 133 5.80 -1.27 11.14
CA GLY A 133 4.99 -0.38 10.30
C GLY A 133 3.53 -0.30 10.72
N VAL A 134 2.92 -1.45 11.03
CA VAL A 134 1.54 -1.51 11.53
C VAL A 134 1.43 -0.79 12.88
N GLY A 135 2.26 -1.16 13.87
CA GLY A 135 2.16 -0.58 15.21
C GLY A 135 2.48 0.92 15.26
N ALA A 136 3.50 1.36 14.53
CA ALA A 136 3.79 2.79 14.38
C ALA A 136 2.67 3.51 13.65
N GLY A 137 2.07 2.84 12.67
CA GLY A 137 1.00 3.38 11.84
C GLY A 137 -0.23 3.82 12.60
N ASP A 138 -0.79 2.92 13.40
CA ASP A 138 -1.98 3.20 14.20
C ASP A 138 -1.74 4.39 15.14
N THR A 139 -0.55 4.44 15.75
CA THR A 139 -0.16 5.52 16.67
C THR A 139 -0.01 6.86 15.94
N ILE A 140 0.68 6.87 14.80
CA ILE A 140 0.91 8.10 14.02
C ILE A 140 -0.40 8.65 13.47
N SER A 141 -1.23 7.81 12.87
CA SER A 141 -2.49 8.27 12.28
C SER A 141 -3.53 8.65 13.34
N GLY A 142 -3.58 7.94 14.46
CA GLY A 142 -4.35 8.36 15.62
C GLY A 142 -3.92 9.74 16.11
N HIS A 143 -2.61 9.97 16.26
CA HIS A 143 -2.10 11.27 16.67
C HIS A 143 -2.39 12.40 15.65
N ILE A 144 -2.27 12.11 14.35
CA ILE A 144 -2.66 13.07 13.30
C ILE A 144 -4.14 13.43 13.44
N TYR A 145 -5.00 12.43 13.66
CA TYR A 145 -6.42 12.66 13.87
C TYR A 145 -6.68 13.48 15.14
N ASP A 146 -6.03 13.17 16.26
CA ASP A 146 -6.22 13.89 17.53
C ASP A 146 -5.83 15.37 17.41
N VAL A 147 -4.76 15.68 16.66
CA VAL A 147 -4.29 17.06 16.48
C VAL A 147 -5.13 17.83 15.46
N THR A 148 -5.58 17.19 14.40
CA THR A 148 -6.25 17.86 13.26
C THR A 148 -7.77 17.78 13.32
N SER A 149 -8.32 16.85 14.11
CA SER A 149 -9.74 16.47 14.14
C SER A 149 -10.33 16.16 12.76
N SER A 150 -9.51 15.72 11.80
CA SER A 150 -9.88 15.56 10.39
C SER A 150 -9.37 14.25 9.82
N MET A 151 -10.29 13.37 9.42
CA MET A 151 -9.96 12.13 8.72
C MET A 151 -9.40 12.39 7.31
N HIS A 152 -9.76 13.51 6.67
CA HIS A 152 -9.18 13.88 5.38
C HIS A 152 -7.66 14.10 5.49
N THR A 153 -7.20 14.71 6.59
CA THR A 153 -5.76 14.93 6.80
C THR A 153 -5.02 13.61 7.03
N VAL A 154 -5.66 12.65 7.69
CA VAL A 154 -5.15 11.29 7.83
C VAL A 154 -5.02 10.60 6.46
N PHE A 155 -6.03 10.68 5.61
CA PHE A 155 -6.01 10.09 4.26
C PHE A 155 -4.96 10.75 3.34
N ILE A 156 -4.78 12.07 3.42
CA ILE A 156 -3.69 12.78 2.71
C ILE A 156 -2.32 12.24 3.17
N SER A 157 -2.15 11.97 4.46
CA SER A 157 -0.90 11.41 4.99
C SER A 157 -0.58 10.04 4.38
N PHE A 158 -1.60 9.22 4.07
CA PHE A 158 -1.43 7.95 3.38
C PHE A 158 -0.93 8.15 1.94
N GLY A 159 -1.53 9.10 1.22
CA GLY A 159 -1.08 9.47 -0.12
C GLY A 159 0.40 9.88 -0.12
N ILE A 160 0.82 10.75 0.81
CA ILE A 160 2.21 11.18 0.95
C ILE A 160 3.13 9.99 1.27
N ALA A 161 2.74 9.12 2.20
CA ALA A 161 3.53 7.94 2.56
C ALA A 161 3.74 7.01 1.35
N LEU A 162 2.71 6.80 0.52
CA LEU A 162 2.83 6.01 -0.70
C LEU A 162 3.68 6.67 -1.78
N VAL A 163 3.66 8.00 -1.91
CA VAL A 163 4.58 8.73 -2.81
C VAL A 163 6.03 8.50 -2.38
N VAL A 164 6.32 8.62 -1.08
CA VAL A 164 7.67 8.36 -0.54
C VAL A 164 8.06 6.88 -0.72
N ALA A 165 7.13 5.95 -0.50
CA ALA A 165 7.35 4.52 -0.74
C ALA A 165 7.68 4.25 -2.22
N THR A 166 6.95 4.89 -3.14
CA THR A 166 7.16 4.78 -4.58
C THR A 166 8.54 5.31 -4.97
N ALA A 167 8.93 6.49 -4.48
CA ALA A 167 10.26 7.04 -4.73
C ALA A 167 11.37 6.09 -4.23
N ASN A 168 11.19 5.50 -3.04
CA ASN A 168 12.14 4.54 -2.49
C ASN A 168 12.22 3.25 -3.34
N LEU A 169 11.09 2.76 -3.86
CA LEU A 169 11.05 1.62 -4.78
C LEU A 169 11.74 1.90 -6.11
N ILE A 170 11.54 3.08 -6.70
CA ILE A 170 12.20 3.48 -7.94
C ILE A 170 13.72 3.53 -7.75
N ILE A 171 14.19 4.15 -6.65
CA ILE A 171 15.62 4.20 -6.31
C ILE A 171 16.16 2.78 -6.15
N PHE A 172 15.43 1.90 -5.46
CA PHE A 172 15.85 0.50 -5.29
C PHE A 172 15.93 -0.24 -6.62
N ALA A 173 14.92 -0.11 -7.49
CA ALA A 173 14.91 -0.73 -8.82
C ALA A 173 16.10 -0.27 -9.66
N ILE A 174 16.41 1.04 -9.66
CA ILE A 174 17.58 1.59 -10.35
C ILE A 174 18.88 0.99 -9.80
N LEU A 175 19.03 0.91 -8.48
CA LEU A 175 20.23 0.35 -7.85
C LEU A 175 20.43 -1.14 -8.17
N VAL A 176 19.35 -1.91 -8.26
CA VAL A 176 19.39 -3.32 -8.66
C VAL A 176 19.81 -3.46 -10.12
N CYS A 177 19.20 -2.68 -11.02
CA CYS A 177 19.57 -2.65 -12.44
C CYS A 177 21.03 -2.21 -12.65
N TYR A 178 21.48 -1.19 -11.92
CA TYR A 178 22.87 -0.73 -11.96
C TYR A 178 23.85 -1.83 -11.53
N LYS A 179 23.57 -2.53 -10.42
CA LYS A 179 24.38 -3.68 -9.98
C LYS A 179 24.40 -4.83 -10.98
N ALA A 180 23.33 -5.04 -11.74
CA ALA A 180 23.28 -6.04 -12.79
C ALA A 180 24.15 -5.62 -14.00
N SER A 181 24.09 -4.34 -14.40
CA SER A 181 24.88 -3.79 -15.51
C SER A 181 26.39 -3.82 -15.24
N VAL A 182 26.84 -3.37 -14.07
CA VAL A 182 28.28 -3.37 -13.72
C VAL A 182 28.89 -4.77 -13.74
N LYS A 183 28.07 -5.80 -13.55
CA LYS A 183 28.49 -7.21 -13.54
C LYS A 183 28.51 -7.85 -14.94
N SER A 184 27.89 -7.21 -15.94
CA SER A 184 27.97 -7.63 -17.35
C SER A 184 29.32 -7.25 -17.97
N ASP A 185 29.99 -6.24 -17.42
CA ASP A 185 31.23 -5.67 -17.95
C ASP A 185 32.50 -6.21 -17.23
N SER A 186 32.34 -7.16 -16.28
CA SER A 186 33.40 -7.79 -15.50
C SER A 186 33.52 -9.29 -15.77
#